data_AF-A0A432WNV5-F1
#
_entry.id   AF-A0A432WNV5-F1
#
_cell.length_a   1.000
_cell.length_b   1.000
_cell.length_c   1.000
_cell.angle_alpha   90.00
_cell.angle_beta   90.00
_cell.angle_gamma   90.00
#
_symmetry.space_group_name_H-M   'P 1'
#
loop_
_entity.id
_entity.type
_entity.pdbx_description
1 polymer ?
#
loop_
_entity_poly.entity_id
_entity_poly.type
_entity_poly.pdbx_seq_one_letter_code
_entity_poly.pdbx_strand_id
1 'polypeptide(L)'
;MIDVMPFLLLLLCHVFGDFYLQTEKLVAAKNRQLRAALFAHIAHASVHGLLVFGVLFLAYGWMPSLAAISGIVWLTHFLIDVIKVSSPSKRPLLAFTLAQCAHIAILIAIALYIIDVPTFQLSSDWKHPNVLNGLVYLLAFLLILKPASVVVRLVLESMHSGSPAAEMTLPQGGQILGYLERLIILILIVLNQFAAIGFVIAAKSVLRFSDLNRLRDGSDESKQNALYLTEYVLVGTFTSFLYVLVVGLLVRGFV
;
A
#
# COMPACT_ATOMS: atom_id res chain seq x y z
N MET A 1 17.11 8.40 16.35
CA MET A 1 16.26 8.74 15.17
C MET A 1 16.93 8.37 13.86
N ILE A 2 18.23 8.66 13.68
CA ILE A 2 19.00 8.17 12.52
C ILE A 2 18.92 6.64 12.40
N ASP A 3 18.76 5.95 13.53
CA ASP A 3 18.66 4.49 13.61
C ASP A 3 17.46 3.90 12.85
N VAL A 4 16.41 4.68 12.58
CA VAL A 4 15.27 4.18 11.78
C VAL A 4 15.47 4.36 10.27
N MET A 5 16.50 5.09 9.84
CA MET A 5 16.76 5.39 8.44
C MET A 5 16.88 4.13 7.56
N PRO A 6 17.65 3.08 7.93
CA PRO A 6 17.73 1.89 7.10
C PRO A 6 16.35 1.25 6.86
N PHE A 7 15.52 1.14 7.90
CA PHE A 7 14.18 0.57 7.77
C PHE A 7 13.29 1.43 6.87
N LEU A 8 13.32 2.76 7.04
CA LEU A 8 12.54 3.68 6.22
C LEU A 8 12.89 3.59 4.73
N LEU A 9 14.19 3.54 4.40
CA LEU A 9 14.68 3.39 3.03
C LEU A 9 14.23 2.07 2.42
N LEU A 10 14.40 0.96 3.15
CA LEU A 10 13.98 -0.37 2.70
C LEU A 10 12.46 -0.44 2.50
N LEU A 11 11.68 0.13 3.42
CA LEU A 11 10.22 0.16 3.34
C LEU A 11 9.74 1.02 2.15
N LEU A 12 10.40 2.16 1.89
CA LEU A 12 10.12 2.99 0.71
C LEU A 12 10.39 2.22 -0.59
N CYS A 13 11.53 1.54 -0.70
CA CYS A 13 11.84 0.69 -1.85
C CYS A 13 10.76 -0.37 -2.06
N HIS A 14 10.34 -1.04 -0.98
CA HIS A 14 9.31 -2.07 -1.04
C HIS A 14 7.95 -1.53 -1.49
N VAL A 15 7.46 -0.45 -0.86
CA VAL A 15 6.19 0.17 -1.22
C VAL A 15 6.21 0.69 -2.66
N PHE A 16 7.31 1.33 -3.07
CA PHE A 16 7.44 1.83 -4.44
C PHE A 16 7.51 0.69 -5.46
N GLY A 17 8.31 -0.36 -5.17
CA GLY A 17 8.44 -1.55 -6.02
C GLY A 17 7.12 -2.30 -6.20
N ASP A 18 6.44 -2.65 -5.10
CA ASP A 18 5.22 -3.47 -5.15
C ASP A 18 4.02 -2.74 -5.74
N PHE A 19 3.83 -1.45 -5.43
CA PHE A 19 2.60 -0.75 -5.81
C PHE A 19 2.77 0.17 -7.01
N TYR A 20 3.96 0.72 -7.24
CA TYR A 20 4.17 1.75 -8.26
C TYR A 20 4.90 1.22 -9.49
N LEU A 21 5.90 0.36 -9.31
CA LEU A 21 6.67 -0.21 -10.43
C LEU A 21 6.12 -1.55 -10.94
N GLN A 22 5.30 -2.25 -10.16
CA GLN A 22 4.64 -3.47 -10.62
C GLN A 22 3.61 -3.13 -11.72
N THR A 23 3.91 -3.49 -12.96
CA THR A 23 3.00 -3.22 -14.09
C THR A 23 1.87 -4.25 -14.19
N GLU A 24 0.70 -3.82 -14.67
CA GLU A 24 -0.46 -4.72 -14.89
C GLU A 24 -0.13 -5.85 -15.87
N LYS A 25 0.76 -5.60 -16.84
CA LYS A 25 1.26 -6.63 -17.77
C LYS A 25 2.05 -7.71 -17.04
N LEU A 26 2.88 -7.34 -16.07
CA LEU A 26 3.67 -8.27 -15.26
C LEU A 26 2.75 -9.11 -14.36
N VAL A 27 1.71 -8.49 -13.79
CA VAL A 27 0.67 -9.19 -13.03
C VAL A 27 -0.10 -10.18 -13.91
N ALA A 28 -0.51 -9.78 -15.11
CA ALA A 28 -1.20 -10.65 -16.05
C ALA A 28 -0.34 -11.84 -16.49
N ALA A 29 0.98 -11.66 -16.58
CA ALA A 29 1.92 -12.73 -16.93
C ALA A 29 2.12 -13.75 -15.79
N LYS A 30 1.94 -13.37 -14.52
CA LYS A 30 2.01 -14.28 -13.36
C LYS A 30 0.95 -15.40 -13.40
N ASN A 31 -0.15 -15.19 -14.12
CA ASN A 31 -1.26 -16.17 -14.27
C ASN A 31 -1.23 -16.95 -15.59
N ARG A 32 -0.14 -16.87 -16.37
CA ARG A 32 0.04 -17.61 -17.64
C ARG A 32 0.83 -18.91 -17.43
N GLN A 33 1.25 -19.54 -18.53
CA GLN A 33 2.12 -20.73 -18.53
C GLN A 33 3.34 -20.56 -17.61
N LEU A 34 3.78 -21.68 -17.00
CA LEU A 34 4.80 -21.73 -15.94
C LEU A 34 6.04 -20.86 -16.19
N ARG A 35 6.60 -20.87 -17.41
CA ARG A 35 7.79 -20.09 -17.78
C ARG A 35 7.55 -18.58 -17.73
N ALA A 36 6.40 -18.12 -18.23
CA ALA A 36 6.05 -16.70 -18.23
C ALA A 36 5.77 -16.19 -16.81
N ALA A 37 5.15 -17.03 -15.97
CA ALA A 37 4.93 -16.72 -14.56
C ALA A 37 6.26 -16.60 -13.80
N LEU A 38 7.16 -17.59 -13.95
CA LEU A 38 8.49 -17.56 -13.33
C LEU A 38 9.30 -16.33 -13.76
N PHE A 39 9.33 -16.02 -15.06
CA PHE A 39 10.00 -14.82 -15.55
C PHE A 39 9.42 -13.55 -14.92
N ALA A 40 8.09 -13.46 -14.80
CA ALA A 40 7.44 -12.31 -14.21
C ALA A 40 7.80 -12.12 -12.72
N HIS A 41 7.88 -13.22 -11.96
CA HIS A 41 8.31 -13.18 -10.56
C HIS A 41 9.79 -12.80 -10.42
N ILE A 42 10.67 -13.38 -11.26
CA ILE A 42 12.10 -13.04 -11.27
C ILE A 42 12.30 -11.56 -11.62
N ALA A 43 11.63 -11.05 -12.66
CA ALA A 43 11.75 -9.66 -13.07
C ALA A 43 11.27 -8.70 -11.96
N HIS A 44 10.16 -9.03 -11.28
CA HIS A 44 9.66 -8.22 -10.17
C HIS A 44 10.63 -8.22 -8.98
N ALA A 45 11.13 -9.39 -8.59
CA ALA A 45 12.13 -9.49 -7.53
C ALA A 45 13.41 -8.72 -7.88
N SER A 46 13.83 -8.74 -9.15
CA SER A 46 14.99 -7.97 -9.66
C SER A 46 14.80 -6.48 -9.51
N VAL A 47 13.59 -5.95 -9.73
CA VAL A 47 13.29 -4.54 -9.46
C VAL A 47 13.54 -4.21 -7.98
N HIS A 48 13.07 -5.05 -7.06
CA HIS A 48 13.28 -4.83 -5.62
C HIS A 48 14.75 -4.90 -5.21
N GLY A 49 15.48 -5.92 -5.66
CA GLY A 49 16.91 -6.05 -5.40
C GLY A 49 17.71 -4.85 -5.91
N LEU A 50 17.43 -4.40 -7.15
CA LEU A 50 18.11 -3.24 -7.75
C LEU A 50 17.74 -1.92 -7.07
N LEU A 51 16.47 -1.71 -6.69
CA LEU A 51 16.05 -0.53 -5.94
C LEU A 51 16.76 -0.44 -4.60
N VAL A 52 16.78 -1.54 -3.83
CA VAL A 52 17.46 -1.60 -2.53
C VAL A 52 18.96 -1.35 -2.70
N PHE A 53 19.59 -1.99 -3.69
CA PHE A 53 20.99 -1.76 -3.99
C PHE A 53 21.29 -0.29 -4.24
N GLY A 54 20.53 0.35 -5.13
CA GLY A 54 20.73 1.76 -5.51
C GLY A 54 20.51 2.71 -4.33
N VAL A 55 19.43 2.54 -3.57
CA VAL A 55 19.14 3.43 -2.43
C VAL A 55 20.16 3.26 -1.31
N LEU A 56 20.56 2.04 -0.97
CA LEU A 56 21.58 1.82 0.04
C LEU A 56 22.97 2.29 -0.42
N PHE A 57 23.30 2.13 -1.70
CA PHE A 57 24.52 2.69 -2.28
C PHE A 57 24.58 4.22 -2.13
N LEU A 58 23.47 4.91 -2.41
CA LEU A 58 23.41 6.36 -2.24
C LEU A 58 23.50 6.80 -0.77
N ALA A 59 22.92 6.02 0.15
CA ALA A 59 22.88 6.34 1.57
C ALA A 59 24.19 6.04 2.32
N TYR A 60 24.82 4.90 2.02
CA TYR A 60 25.97 4.36 2.76
C TYR A 60 27.27 4.29 1.94
N GLY A 61 27.22 4.57 0.64
CA GLY A 61 28.35 4.41 -0.27
C GLY A 61 28.57 2.97 -0.75
N TRP A 62 29.62 2.76 -1.54
CA TRP A 62 29.98 1.42 -2.02
C TRP A 62 30.47 0.52 -0.88
N MET A 63 29.84 -0.64 -0.72
CA MET A 63 30.31 -1.70 0.18
C MET A 63 30.03 -3.08 -0.43
N PRO A 64 30.94 -4.07 -0.29
CA PRO A 64 30.71 -5.43 -0.78
C PRO A 64 29.45 -6.09 -0.21
N SER A 65 29.07 -5.75 1.03
CA SER A 65 27.89 -6.27 1.72
C SER A 65 26.55 -5.85 1.08
N LEU A 66 26.52 -4.75 0.30
CA LEU A 66 25.29 -4.28 -0.34
C LEU A 66 24.75 -5.27 -1.38
N ALA A 67 25.64 -5.94 -2.12
CA ALA A 67 25.25 -6.96 -3.08
C ALA A 67 24.58 -8.15 -2.38
N ALA A 68 25.12 -8.56 -1.22
CA ALA A 68 24.54 -9.64 -0.43
C ALA A 68 23.17 -9.25 0.13
N ILE A 69 23.03 -8.05 0.71
CA ILE A 69 21.73 -7.55 1.23
C ILE A 69 20.69 -7.49 0.10
N SER A 70 21.07 -6.93 -1.04
CA SER A 70 20.17 -6.79 -2.19
C SER A 70 19.78 -8.16 -2.77
N GLY A 71 20.70 -9.12 -2.77
CA GLY A 71 20.43 -10.52 -3.13
C GLY A 71 19.48 -11.22 -2.16
N ILE A 72 19.57 -10.94 -0.85
CA ILE A 72 18.64 -11.46 0.16
C ILE A 72 17.24 -10.87 -0.06
N VAL A 73 17.12 -9.56 -0.29
CA VAL A 73 15.83 -8.93 -0.60
C VAL A 73 15.24 -9.53 -1.87
N TRP A 74 16.04 -9.66 -2.92
CA TRP A 74 15.63 -10.29 -4.17
C TRP A 74 15.09 -11.70 -3.94
N LEU A 75 15.88 -12.55 -3.27
CA LEU A 75 15.53 -13.96 -3.06
C LEU A 75 14.28 -14.09 -2.20
N THR A 76 14.21 -13.37 -1.10
CA THR A 76 13.08 -13.45 -0.18
C THR A 76 11.79 -12.91 -0.81
N HIS A 77 11.85 -11.81 -1.56
CA HIS A 77 10.70 -11.27 -2.30
C HIS A 77 10.20 -12.30 -3.32
N PHE A 78 11.10 -12.87 -4.13
CA PHE A 78 10.78 -13.93 -5.08
C PHE A 78 10.09 -15.12 -4.41
N LEU A 79 10.64 -15.62 -3.30
CA LEU A 79 10.07 -16.76 -2.58
C LEU A 79 8.68 -16.46 -2.00
N ILE A 80 8.49 -15.30 -1.38
CA ILE A 80 7.19 -14.92 -0.81
C ILE A 80 6.13 -14.79 -1.91
N ASP A 81 6.47 -14.13 -3.01
CA ASP A 81 5.56 -13.95 -4.14
C ASP A 81 5.15 -15.28 -4.78
N VAL A 82 6.11 -16.21 -4.94
CA VAL A 82 5.83 -17.56 -5.45
C VAL A 82 4.94 -18.33 -4.48
N ILE A 83 5.26 -18.35 -3.18
CA ILE A 83 4.45 -19.04 -2.16
C ILE A 83 3.01 -18.52 -2.15
N LYS A 84 2.83 -17.20 -2.22
CA LYS A 84 1.52 -16.56 -2.25
C LYS A 84 0.68 -17.00 -3.45
N VAL A 85 1.29 -17.12 -4.63
CA VAL A 85 0.59 -17.56 -5.86
C VAL A 85 0.34 -19.06 -5.86
N SER A 86 1.30 -19.86 -5.38
CA SER A 86 1.19 -21.32 -5.28
C SER A 86 0.18 -21.79 -4.24
N SER A 87 -0.29 -20.91 -3.35
CA SER A 87 -1.33 -21.22 -2.36
C SER A 87 -2.58 -20.34 -2.60
N PRO A 88 -3.45 -20.70 -3.56
CA PRO A 88 -4.69 -19.98 -3.81
C PRO A 88 -5.58 -19.97 -2.56
N SER A 89 -5.60 -18.85 -1.84
CA SER A 89 -6.37 -18.71 -0.61
C SER A 89 -7.80 -18.27 -0.91
N LYS A 90 -8.77 -18.94 -0.28
CA LYS A 90 -10.17 -18.47 -0.22
C LYS A 90 -10.34 -17.15 0.55
N ARG A 91 -9.26 -16.66 1.19
CA ARG A 91 -9.22 -15.42 1.97
C ARG A 91 -8.14 -14.49 1.39
N PRO A 92 -8.44 -13.74 0.30
CA PRO A 92 -7.44 -12.94 -0.42
C PRO A 92 -6.84 -11.83 0.45
N LEU A 93 -7.65 -11.19 1.31
CA LEU A 93 -7.17 -10.18 2.26
C LEU A 93 -6.14 -10.75 3.26
N LEU A 94 -6.40 -11.95 3.80
CA LEU A 94 -5.50 -12.62 4.73
C LEU A 94 -4.17 -12.96 4.04
N ALA A 95 -4.23 -13.57 2.85
CA ALA A 95 -3.03 -13.95 2.10
C ALA A 95 -2.18 -12.73 1.72
N PHE A 96 -2.81 -11.63 1.31
CA PHE A 96 -2.12 -10.36 1.08
C PHE A 96 -1.45 -9.83 2.36
N THR A 97 -2.18 -9.81 3.47
CA THR A 97 -1.67 -9.27 4.75
C THR A 97 -0.49 -10.09 5.27
N LEU A 98 -0.58 -11.42 5.25
CA LEU A 98 0.51 -12.31 5.65
C LEU A 98 1.76 -12.12 4.79
N ALA A 99 1.59 -11.97 3.47
CA ALA A 99 2.71 -11.70 2.57
C ALA A 99 3.38 -10.35 2.89
N GLN A 100 2.60 -9.28 3.13
CA GLN A 100 3.16 -7.98 3.49
C GLN A 100 3.87 -8.02 4.86
N CYS A 101 3.32 -8.73 5.84
CA CYS A 101 3.98 -8.95 7.14
C CYS A 101 5.31 -9.70 6.98
N ALA A 102 5.37 -10.73 6.12
CA ALA A 102 6.59 -11.46 5.86
C ALA A 102 7.67 -10.57 5.24
N HIS A 103 7.32 -9.78 4.22
CA HIS A 103 8.24 -8.79 3.63
C HIS A 103 8.74 -7.81 4.69
N ILE A 104 7.84 -7.18 5.45
CA ILE A 104 8.22 -6.21 6.50
C ILE A 104 9.13 -6.84 7.54
N ALA A 105 8.87 -8.08 7.98
CA ALA A 105 9.72 -8.77 8.94
C ALA A 105 11.16 -8.95 8.44
N ILE A 106 11.34 -9.30 7.16
CA ILE A 106 12.67 -9.38 6.54
C ILE A 106 13.34 -8.01 6.48
N LEU A 107 12.60 -6.96 6.10
CA LEU A 107 13.15 -5.60 6.04
C LEU A 107 13.58 -5.11 7.43
N ILE A 108 12.83 -5.44 8.49
CA ILE A 108 13.21 -5.14 9.87
C ILE A 108 14.50 -5.89 10.22
N ALA A 109 14.61 -7.19 9.93
CA ALA A 109 15.81 -7.96 10.22
C ALA A 109 17.06 -7.39 9.51
N ILE A 110 16.92 -7.00 8.23
CA ILE A 110 17.99 -6.35 7.47
C ILE A 110 18.33 -4.98 8.05
N ALA A 111 17.32 -4.18 8.41
CA ALA A 111 17.54 -2.87 9.01
C ALA A 111 18.30 -2.98 10.33
N LEU A 112 17.91 -3.91 11.21
CA LEU A 112 18.61 -4.18 12.48
C LEU A 112 20.06 -4.58 12.24
N TYR A 113 20.33 -5.42 11.24
CA TYR A 113 21.69 -5.79 10.84
C TYR A 113 22.51 -4.56 10.38
N ILE A 114 21.93 -3.68 9.56
CA ILE A 114 22.61 -2.45 9.10
C ILE A 114 22.93 -1.52 10.28
N ILE A 115 22.02 -1.40 11.25
CA ILE A 115 22.22 -0.55 12.44
C ILE A 115 23.36 -1.09 13.32
N ASP A 116 23.40 -2.39 13.53
CA ASP A 116 24.32 -3.03 14.48
C ASP A 116 25.76 -3.09 13.93
N VAL A 117 25.93 -3.16 12.60
CA VAL A 117 27.24 -3.32 11.97
C VAL A 117 27.94 -1.95 11.77
N PRO A 118 29.07 -1.67 12.45
CA PRO A 118 29.67 -0.32 12.46
C PRO A 118 30.23 0.18 11.12
N THR A 119 30.42 -0.72 10.15
CA THR A 119 30.90 -0.37 8.82
C THR A 119 29.83 0.36 8.00
N PHE A 120 28.55 0.21 8.33
CA PHE A 120 27.47 0.97 7.72
C PHE A 120 27.38 2.36 8.35
N GLN A 121 28.10 3.31 7.78
CA GLN A 121 28.04 4.70 8.20
C GLN A 121 27.19 5.49 7.23
N LEU A 122 26.06 6.00 7.72
CA LEU A 122 25.22 6.89 6.93
C LEU A 122 26.03 8.11 6.49
N SER A 123 26.00 8.42 5.20
CA SER A 123 26.69 9.59 4.65
C SER A 123 26.10 10.90 5.23
N SER A 124 26.90 11.96 5.24
CA SER A 124 26.57 13.23 5.90
C SER A 124 25.25 13.83 5.42
N ASP A 125 24.98 13.75 4.12
CA ASP A 125 23.81 14.37 3.48
C ASP A 125 22.51 13.74 3.98
N TRP A 126 22.55 12.44 4.30
CA TRP A 126 21.41 11.68 4.79
C TRP A 126 21.17 11.82 6.30
N LYS A 127 22.13 12.37 7.05
CA LYS A 127 21.97 12.62 8.49
C LYS A 127 21.12 13.85 8.79
N HIS A 128 20.83 14.69 7.80
CA HIS A 128 20.07 15.91 8.00
C HIS A 128 18.62 15.61 8.40
N PRO A 129 18.07 16.20 9.49
CA PRO A 129 16.71 15.89 9.97
C PRO A 129 15.60 16.10 8.92
N ASN A 130 15.72 17.13 8.08
CA ASN A 130 14.76 17.38 6.99
C ASN A 130 14.69 16.24 5.97
N VAL A 131 15.77 15.47 5.77
CA VAL A 131 15.75 14.30 4.87
C VAL A 131 14.88 13.21 5.49
N LEU A 132 15.07 12.91 6.77
CA LEU A 132 14.24 11.94 7.48
C LEU A 132 12.76 12.32 7.42
N ASN A 133 12.41 13.56 7.77
CA ASN A 133 11.02 14.03 7.74
C ASN A 133 10.44 13.99 6.32
N GLY A 134 11.21 14.40 5.30
CA GLY A 134 10.82 14.31 3.91
C GLY A 134 10.51 12.89 3.46
N LEU A 135 11.33 11.91 3.86
CA LEU A 135 11.13 10.50 3.55
C LEU A 135 9.90 9.91 4.27
N VAL A 136 9.62 10.34 5.50
CA VAL A 136 8.40 9.95 6.25
C VAL A 136 7.15 10.48 5.55
N TYR A 137 7.14 11.75 5.14
CA TYR A 137 6.03 12.32 4.38
C TYR A 137 5.86 11.65 3.01
N LEU A 138 6.97 11.34 2.32
CA LEU A 138 6.95 10.62 1.06
C LEU A 138 6.34 9.22 1.23
N LEU A 139 6.77 8.48 2.26
CA LEU A 139 6.22 7.15 2.56
C LEU A 139 4.71 7.24 2.82
N ALA A 140 4.28 8.19 3.64
CA ALA A 140 2.88 8.39 3.95
C ALA A 140 2.05 8.69 2.69
N PHE A 141 2.53 9.61 1.86
CA PHE A 141 1.91 9.94 0.58
C PHE A 141 1.78 8.69 -0.31
N LEU A 142 2.85 7.89 -0.42
CA LEU A 142 2.81 6.66 -1.22
C LEU A 142 1.84 5.62 -0.64
N LEU A 143 1.73 5.48 0.68
CA LEU A 143 0.82 4.53 1.33
C LEU A 143 -0.65 4.89 1.12
N ILE A 144 -1.02 6.17 1.23
CA ILE A 144 -2.42 6.59 1.13
C ILE A 144 -2.99 6.52 -0.30
N LEU A 145 -2.18 6.34 -1.33
CA LEU A 145 -2.66 6.25 -2.71
C LEU A 145 -2.95 4.80 -3.11
N LYS A 146 -2.05 4.16 -3.85
CA LYS A 146 -2.26 2.81 -4.40
C LYS A 146 -2.42 1.73 -3.33
N PRO A 147 -1.60 1.65 -2.26
CA PRO A 147 -1.75 0.63 -1.22
C PRO A 147 -3.10 0.71 -0.51
N ALA A 148 -3.56 1.90 -0.15
CA ALA A 148 -4.90 2.11 0.42
C ALA A 148 -6.01 1.59 -0.52
N SER A 149 -5.93 1.89 -1.82
CA SER A 149 -6.91 1.38 -2.81
C SER A 149 -6.92 -0.16 -2.89
N VAL A 150 -5.74 -0.81 -2.79
CA VAL A 150 -5.65 -2.27 -2.76
C VAL A 150 -6.32 -2.84 -1.51
N VAL A 151 -6.06 -2.27 -0.33
CA VAL A 151 -6.68 -2.71 0.92
C VAL A 151 -8.20 -2.54 0.87
N VAL A 152 -8.70 -1.37 0.45
CA VAL A 152 -10.14 -1.11 0.31
C VAL A 152 -10.78 -2.14 -0.62
N ARG A 153 -10.16 -2.40 -1.78
CA ARG A 153 -10.66 -3.41 -2.72
C ARG A 153 -10.71 -4.81 -2.10
N LEU A 154 -9.65 -5.25 -1.42
CA LEU A 154 -9.58 -6.57 -0.79
C LEU A 154 -10.60 -6.74 0.35
N VAL A 155 -10.86 -5.69 1.13
CA VAL A 155 -11.91 -5.68 2.16
C VAL A 155 -13.29 -5.86 1.51
N LEU A 156 -13.57 -5.09 0.45
CA LEU A 156 -14.85 -5.18 -0.26
C LEU A 156 -15.06 -6.54 -0.95
N GLU A 157 -14.00 -7.10 -1.56
CA GLU A 157 -14.01 -8.46 -2.13
C GLU A 157 -14.27 -9.53 -1.06
N SER A 158 -13.72 -9.36 0.15
CA SER A 158 -13.89 -10.32 1.24
C SER A 158 -15.33 -10.39 1.78
N MET A 159 -16.11 -9.32 1.64
CA MET A 159 -17.51 -9.30 2.05
C MET A 159 -18.42 -10.07 1.11
N HIS A 160 -18.08 -10.13 -0.18
CA HIS A 160 -19.01 -10.59 -1.22
C HIS A 160 -18.32 -11.47 -2.27
N SER A 161 -17.72 -12.56 -1.80
CA SER A 161 -17.13 -13.59 -2.65
C SER A 161 -18.24 -14.29 -3.47
N GLY A 162 -18.49 -13.83 -4.70
CA GLY A 162 -19.47 -14.42 -5.63
C GLY A 162 -20.74 -13.61 -5.92
N SER A 163 -20.79 -12.32 -5.59
CA SER A 163 -21.94 -11.45 -5.94
C SER A 163 -21.77 -10.78 -7.32
N PRO A 164 -22.84 -10.65 -8.14
CA PRO A 164 -22.79 -10.02 -9.48
C PRO A 164 -22.32 -8.55 -9.50
N ALA A 165 -22.31 -7.86 -8.36
CA ALA A 165 -21.70 -6.54 -8.23
C ALA A 165 -20.16 -6.54 -8.30
N ALA A 166 -19.51 -7.71 -8.20
CA ALA A 166 -18.09 -7.84 -8.50
C ALA A 166 -17.76 -7.51 -9.97
N GLU A 167 -18.76 -7.56 -10.87
CA GLU A 167 -18.63 -7.16 -12.28
C GLU A 167 -18.92 -5.67 -12.52
N MET A 168 -19.43 -4.94 -11.53
CA MET A 168 -19.55 -3.49 -11.62
C MET A 168 -18.16 -2.88 -11.48
N THR A 169 -17.43 -2.83 -12.60
CA THR A 169 -16.20 -2.04 -12.72
C THR A 169 -16.50 -0.62 -12.24
N LEU A 170 -15.93 -0.24 -11.09
CA LEU A 170 -15.99 1.13 -10.61
C LEU A 170 -15.40 2.02 -11.72
N PRO A 171 -16.14 3.03 -12.21
CA PRO A 171 -15.60 3.98 -13.17
C PRO A 171 -14.28 4.54 -12.66
N GLN A 172 -13.29 4.74 -13.55
CA GLN A 172 -11.98 5.32 -13.19
C GLN A 172 -12.10 6.61 -12.36
N GLY A 173 -13.19 7.37 -12.51
CA GLY A 173 -13.51 8.55 -11.70
C GLY A 173 -13.60 8.31 -10.19
N GLY A 174 -14.07 7.13 -9.75
CA GLY A 174 -14.14 6.78 -8.33
C GLY A 174 -12.77 6.62 -7.67
N GLN A 175 -11.76 6.16 -8.42
CA GLN A 175 -10.40 6.00 -7.92
C GLN A 175 -9.72 7.36 -7.70
N ILE A 176 -9.88 8.30 -8.64
CA ILE A 176 -9.33 9.66 -8.53
C ILE A 176 -9.96 10.40 -7.36
N LEU A 177 -11.30 10.32 -7.21
CA LEU A 177 -11.98 10.93 -6.07
C LEU A 177 -11.44 10.37 -4.74
N GLY A 178 -11.26 9.05 -4.65
CA GLY A 178 -10.67 8.42 -3.47
C GLY A 178 -9.26 8.91 -3.15
N TYR A 179 -8.41 9.15 -4.16
CA TYR A 179 -7.08 9.74 -3.94
C TYR A 179 -7.15 11.16 -3.42
N LEU A 180 -8.02 12.00 -3.98
CA LEU A 180 -8.19 13.39 -3.54
C LEU A 180 -8.69 13.47 -2.09
N GLU A 181 -9.71 12.68 -1.74
CA GLU A 181 -10.23 12.63 -0.37
C GLU A 181 -9.15 12.23 0.63
N ARG A 182 -8.39 11.16 0.33
CA ARG A 182 -7.32 10.69 1.22
C ARG A 182 -6.20 11.71 1.36
N LEU A 183 -5.85 12.42 0.30
CA LEU A 183 -4.85 13.49 0.33
C LEU A 183 -5.32 14.66 1.21
N ILE A 184 -6.57 15.12 1.04
CA ILE A 184 -7.17 16.18 1.88
C ILE A 184 -7.15 15.76 3.34
N ILE A 185 -7.58 14.53 3.65
CA ILE A 185 -7.62 14.02 5.03
C ILE A 185 -6.20 13.96 5.63
N LEU A 186 -5.20 13.46 4.89
CA LEU A 186 -3.82 13.41 5.37
C LEU A 186 -3.29 14.82 5.69
N ILE A 187 -3.53 15.80 4.81
CA ILE A 187 -3.14 17.20 5.03
C ILE A 187 -3.79 17.74 6.31
N LEU A 188 -5.09 17.52 6.50
CA LEU A 188 -5.80 17.96 7.70
C LEU A 188 -5.27 17.31 8.98
N ILE A 189 -4.88 16.02 8.94
CA ILE A 189 -4.28 15.34 10.11
C ILE A 189 -2.94 15.99 10.49
N VAL A 190 -2.08 16.23 9.50
CA VAL A 190 -0.77 16.86 9.70
C VAL A 190 -0.93 18.29 10.22
N LEU A 191 -1.94 19.04 9.73
CA LEU A 191 -2.27 20.39 10.20
C LEU A 191 -3.07 20.42 11.52
N ASN A 192 -3.30 19.27 12.16
CA ASN A 192 -4.10 19.14 13.40
C ASN A 192 -5.56 19.63 13.27
N GLN A 193 -6.13 19.61 12.07
CA GLN A 193 -7.49 20.06 11.78
C GLN A 193 -8.47 18.87 11.77
N PHE A 194 -8.53 18.11 12.87
CA PHE A 194 -9.39 16.92 12.96
C PHE A 194 -10.88 17.24 12.77
N ALA A 195 -11.34 18.42 13.22
CA ALA A 195 -12.71 18.86 13.04
C ALA A 195 -13.08 19.02 11.55
N ALA A 196 -12.17 19.55 10.72
CA ALA A 196 -12.39 19.74 9.29
C ALA A 196 -12.51 18.40 8.54
N ILE A 197 -11.92 17.32 9.06
CA ILE A 197 -12.09 15.98 8.49
C ILE A 197 -13.55 15.53 8.57
N GLY A 198 -14.24 15.88 9.67
CA GLY A 198 -15.67 15.63 9.83
C GLY A 198 -16.51 16.28 8.72
N PHE A 199 -16.12 17.47 8.26
CA PHE A 199 -16.78 18.14 7.14
C PHE A 199 -16.59 17.39 5.81
N VAL A 200 -15.38 16.88 5.53
CA VAL A 200 -15.11 16.09 4.32
C VAL A 200 -15.98 14.82 4.30
N ILE A 201 -16.08 14.12 5.43
CA ILE A 201 -16.91 12.91 5.56
C ILE A 201 -18.40 13.26 5.44
N ALA A 202 -18.85 14.33 6.10
CA ALA A 202 -20.24 14.78 6.04
C ALA A 202 -20.65 15.16 4.60
N ALA A 203 -19.80 15.90 3.88
CA ALA A 203 -20.04 16.27 2.49
C ALA A 203 -20.24 15.03 1.60
N LYS A 204 -19.42 13.99 1.79
CA LYS A 204 -19.55 12.72 1.07
C LYS A 204 -20.86 11.99 1.40
N SER A 205 -21.28 12.01 2.67
CA SER A 205 -22.56 11.43 3.11
C SER A 205 -23.77 12.16 2.53
N VAL A 206 -23.72 13.50 2.42
CA VAL A 206 -24.80 14.30 1.83
C VAL A 206 -24.96 14.04 0.33
N LEU A 207 -23.86 13.95 -0.42
CA LEU A 207 -23.89 13.62 -1.85
C LEU A 207 -24.46 12.23 -2.13
N ARG A 208 -24.43 11.34 -1.14
CA ARG A 208 -24.98 9.99 -1.25
C ARG A 208 -26.48 9.91 -0.95
N PHE A 209 -27.05 10.95 -0.35
CA PHE A 209 -28.48 10.99 -0.01
C PHE A 209 -29.36 11.00 -1.27
N SER A 210 -28.85 11.46 -2.42
CA SER A 210 -29.55 11.37 -3.71
C SER A 210 -29.74 9.93 -4.19
N ASP A 211 -28.82 9.02 -3.88
CA ASP A 211 -28.91 7.61 -4.26
C ASP A 211 -29.94 6.87 -3.42
N LEU A 212 -30.09 7.25 -2.14
CA LEU A 212 -31.13 6.73 -1.25
C LEU A 212 -32.54 7.11 -1.72
N ASN A 213 -32.73 8.23 -2.41
CA ASN A 213 -34.04 8.61 -2.95
C ASN A 213 -34.52 7.69 -4.08
N ARG A 214 -33.61 7.01 -4.80
CA ARG A 214 -33.98 5.96 -5.80
C ARG A 214 -34.51 4.68 -5.15
N LEU A 215 -34.27 4.45 -3.84
CA LEU A 215 -34.82 3.32 -3.10
C LEU A 215 -36.34 3.42 -2.88
N ARG A 216 -36.90 4.63 -2.94
CA ARG A 216 -38.30 4.87 -2.55
C ARG A 216 -39.31 4.46 -3.63
N ASP A 217 -38.92 4.55 -4.90
CA ASP A 217 -39.81 4.33 -6.05
C ASP A 217 -39.49 3.04 -6.86
N GLY A 218 -38.58 2.18 -6.35
CA GLY A 218 -38.10 0.97 -7.05
C GLY A 218 -38.74 -0.35 -6.60
N SER A 219 -38.65 -1.38 -7.45
CA SER A 219 -39.03 -2.78 -7.14
C SER A 219 -38.23 -3.35 -5.95
N ASP A 220 -38.68 -4.46 -5.34
CA ASP A 220 -37.95 -5.10 -4.22
C ASP A 220 -36.51 -5.50 -4.59
N GLU A 221 -36.27 -5.90 -5.83
CA GLU A 221 -34.92 -6.16 -6.36
C GLU A 221 -34.08 -4.88 -6.49
N SER A 222 -34.69 -3.78 -6.91
CA SER A 222 -34.03 -2.46 -6.98
C SER A 222 -33.66 -1.94 -5.59
N LYS A 223 -34.51 -2.20 -4.59
CA LYS A 223 -34.25 -1.86 -3.19
C LYS A 223 -33.07 -2.66 -2.64
N GLN A 224 -33.02 -3.96 -2.90
CA GLN A 224 -31.93 -4.81 -2.42
C GLN A 224 -30.59 -4.43 -3.06
N ASN A 225 -30.57 -4.13 -4.36
CA ASN A 225 -29.36 -3.66 -5.05
C ASN A 225 -28.88 -2.31 -4.53
N ALA A 226 -29.78 -1.37 -4.25
CA ALA A 226 -29.37 -0.06 -3.73
C ALA A 226 -29.01 -0.09 -2.23
N LEU A 227 -29.58 -1.00 -1.42
CA LEU A 227 -29.07 -1.29 -0.08
C LEU A 227 -27.65 -1.86 -0.13
N TYR A 228 -27.40 -2.80 -1.04
CA TYR A 228 -26.07 -3.36 -1.27
C TYR A 228 -25.05 -2.28 -1.66
N LEU A 229 -25.36 -1.40 -2.62
CA LEU A 229 -24.50 -0.26 -2.99
C LEU A 229 -24.30 0.70 -1.81
N THR A 230 -25.32 0.83 -0.96
CA THR A 230 -25.28 1.62 0.29
C THR A 230 -24.40 0.98 1.36
N GLU A 231 -24.26 -0.33 1.41
CA GLU A 231 -23.30 -0.98 2.31
C GLU A 231 -21.88 -0.90 1.72
N TYR A 232 -21.74 -1.25 0.44
CA TYR A 232 -20.47 -1.29 -0.30
C TYR A 232 -19.70 0.04 -0.20
N VAL A 233 -20.34 1.17 -0.56
CA VAL A 233 -19.67 2.48 -0.50
C VAL A 233 -19.45 2.97 0.95
N LEU A 234 -20.25 2.52 1.92
CA LEU A 234 -20.07 2.90 3.34
C LEU A 234 -18.82 2.23 3.89
N VAL A 235 -18.72 0.91 3.74
CA VAL A 235 -17.57 0.11 4.19
C VAL A 235 -16.30 0.57 3.47
N GLY A 236 -16.37 0.82 2.16
CA GLY A 236 -15.23 1.32 1.41
C GLY A 236 -14.73 2.68 1.91
N THR A 237 -15.66 3.60 2.22
CA THR A 237 -15.31 4.92 2.77
C THR A 237 -14.70 4.84 4.16
N PHE A 238 -15.31 4.07 5.08
CA PHE A 238 -14.76 3.92 6.43
C PHE A 238 -13.42 3.19 6.44
N THR A 239 -13.24 2.17 5.61
CA THR A 239 -11.96 1.47 5.46
C THR A 239 -10.88 2.42 4.95
N SER A 240 -11.19 3.21 3.91
CA SER A 240 -10.28 4.22 3.36
C SER A 240 -9.92 5.28 4.41
N PHE A 241 -10.92 5.78 5.15
CA PHE A 241 -10.72 6.77 6.21
C PHE A 241 -9.84 6.22 7.34
N LEU A 242 -10.15 5.04 7.86
CA LEU A 242 -9.38 4.38 8.92
C LEU A 242 -7.92 4.18 8.50
N TYR A 243 -7.69 3.76 7.25
CA TYR A 243 -6.35 3.59 6.71
C TYR A 243 -5.55 4.90 6.73
N VAL A 244 -6.11 6.00 6.22
CA VAL A 244 -5.44 7.31 6.23
C VAL A 244 -5.26 7.83 7.64
N LEU A 245 -6.22 7.61 8.54
CA LEU A 245 -6.12 8.00 9.93
C LEU A 245 -4.92 7.35 10.60
N VAL A 246 -4.75 6.03 10.45
CA VAL A 246 -3.59 5.30 11.00
C VAL A 246 -2.29 5.83 10.42
N VAL A 247 -2.19 5.97 9.09
CA VAL A 247 -0.97 6.49 8.44
C VAL A 247 -0.65 7.92 8.90
N GLY A 248 -1.64 8.81 8.94
CA GLY A 248 -1.46 10.20 9.33
C GLY A 248 -1.07 10.37 10.80
N LEU A 249 -1.64 9.56 11.70
CA LEU A 249 -1.25 9.56 13.12
C LEU A 249 0.17 9.05 13.32
N LEU A 250 0.60 8.03 12.56
CA LEU A 250 1.98 7.55 12.59
C LEU A 250 2.97 8.62 12.14
N VAL A 251 2.67 9.33 11.05
CA VAL A 251 3.50 10.45 10.56
C VAL A 251 3.64 11.53 11.61
N ARG A 252 2.53 11.94 12.23
CA ARG A 252 2.52 12.98 13.25
C ARG A 252 3.19 12.56 14.55
N GLY A 253 3.10 11.28 14.93
CA GLY A 253 3.83 10.77 16.08
C GLY A 253 5.34 10.75 15.85
N PHE A 254 5.77 10.75 14.58
CA PHE A 254 7.16 10.65 14.18
C PHE A 254 7.81 12.02 13.91
N VAL A 255 7.07 12.97 13.32
CA VAL A 255 7.53 14.33 12.97
C VAL A 255 6.99 15.36 13.94
#